data_AF-A0A956AYH2-F1
#
_entry.id   AF-A0A956AYH2-F1
#
_cell.length_a   1.000
_cell.length_b   1.000
_cell.length_c   1.000
_cell.angle_alpha   90.00
_cell.angle_beta   90.00
_cell.angle_gamma   90.00
#
_symmetry.space_group_name_H-M   'P 1'
#
loop_
_entity.id
_entity.type
_entity.pdbx_description
1 polymer ?
#
loop_
_entity_poly.entity_id
_entity_poly.type
_entity_poly.pdbx_seq_one_letter_code
_entity_poly.pdbx_strand_id
1 'polypeptide(L)'
;ESCANMAALATIVNNFAGNCAQVIPTVSTASADFAASCEGAPDPMLENGAAIEAFLSGKTLVMTGDDIPEWPLGFFEGANFGAATQCYSSVTIAFDGTTFTTTSDLGTLVDAPNQGDVGTCDNATVSNQVAFPTTGYAIDGTGECFDVRFEYAGFTQTGRARVTAEAVEMELYFLDQATGATCADGAVGSAGVQVNGMDLGGNSVQVYRIAE
;
A
#
# COMPACT_ATOMS: atom_id res chain seq x y z
N GLU A 1 5.49 -6.86 -27.18
CA GLU A 1 4.74 -6.43 -28.39
C GLU A 1 3.57 -7.36 -28.78
N SER A 2 2.95 -8.11 -27.85
CA SER A 2 1.91 -9.11 -28.19
C SER A 2 0.48 -8.77 -27.74
N CYS A 3 0.24 -7.66 -27.02
CA CYS A 3 -1.10 -7.30 -26.57
C CYS A 3 -1.81 -6.29 -27.49
N ALA A 4 -1.07 -5.54 -28.32
CA ALA A 4 -1.65 -4.57 -29.26
C ALA A 4 -2.44 -5.23 -30.42
N ASN A 5 -2.10 -6.48 -30.77
CA ASN A 5 -2.78 -7.20 -31.86
C ASN A 5 -4.08 -7.91 -31.44
N MET A 6 -4.45 -7.93 -30.15
CA MET A 6 -5.69 -8.61 -29.69
C MET A 6 -6.93 -7.70 -29.71
N ALA A 7 -6.78 -6.38 -29.62
CA ALA A 7 -7.90 -5.45 -29.79
C ALA A 7 -8.43 -5.44 -31.25
N ALA A 8 -7.55 -5.71 -32.22
CA ALA A 8 -7.91 -5.82 -33.63
C ALA A 8 -8.77 -7.08 -33.92
N LEU A 9 -8.56 -8.19 -33.20
CA LEU A 9 -9.35 -9.41 -33.39
C LEU A 9 -10.75 -9.32 -32.76
N ALA A 10 -10.90 -8.66 -31.61
CA ALA A 10 -12.21 -8.46 -30.97
C ALA A 10 -13.16 -7.60 -31.84
N THR A 11 -12.61 -6.68 -32.63
CA THR A 11 -13.40 -5.83 -33.55
C THR A 11 -13.87 -6.59 -34.80
N ILE A 12 -13.14 -7.62 -35.23
CA ILE A 12 -13.52 -8.48 -36.37
C ILE A 12 -14.66 -9.42 -35.99
N VAL A 13 -14.72 -9.90 -34.75
CA VAL A 13 -15.79 -10.80 -34.28
C VAL A 13 -17.13 -10.07 -34.12
N ASN A 14 -17.13 -8.81 -33.67
CA ASN A 14 -18.38 -8.04 -33.48
C ASN A 14 -19.02 -7.53 -34.78
N ASN A 15 -18.28 -7.47 -35.90
CA ASN A 15 -18.82 -7.07 -37.20
C ASN A 15 -19.45 -8.22 -38.01
N PHE A 16 -19.40 -9.47 -37.50
CA PHE A 16 -19.99 -10.64 -38.16
C PHE A 16 -21.35 -11.07 -37.57
N ALA A 17 -21.93 -10.29 -36.66
CA ALA A 17 -23.23 -10.56 -36.04
C ALA A 17 -24.45 -10.02 -36.84
N GLY A 18 -24.24 -9.62 -38.10
CA GLY A 18 -25.31 -9.24 -39.03
C GLY A 18 -25.30 -10.15 -40.26
N ASN A 19 -26.27 -11.06 -40.34
CA ASN A 19 -26.51 -12.02 -41.42
C ASN A 19 -25.63 -13.28 -41.45
N CYS A 20 -26.06 -14.33 -40.74
CA CYS A 20 -26.52 -15.58 -41.36
C CYS A 20 -26.86 -16.61 -40.28
N ALA A 21 -28.08 -17.14 -40.37
CA ALA A 21 -28.40 -18.41 -39.74
C ALA A 21 -27.57 -19.54 -40.36
N GLN A 22 -27.32 -20.57 -39.55
CA GLN A 22 -26.72 -21.88 -39.89
C GLN A 22 -25.19 -21.94 -39.90
N VAL A 23 -24.60 -22.46 -38.82
CA VAL A 23 -24.22 -23.89 -38.62
C VAL A 23 -23.37 -23.92 -37.35
N ILE A 24 -23.88 -24.56 -36.31
CA ILE A 24 -23.07 -24.98 -35.16
C ILE A 24 -22.36 -26.28 -35.58
N PRO A 25 -21.05 -26.39 -35.38
CA PRO A 25 -20.47 -27.61 -34.86
C PRO A 25 -19.96 -27.34 -33.45
N THR A 26 -20.47 -28.15 -32.53
CA THR A 26 -20.03 -28.31 -31.15
C THR A 26 -18.51 -28.35 -31.03
N VAL A 27 -17.90 -27.31 -30.47
CA VAL A 27 -16.64 -27.42 -29.74
C VAL A 27 -17.00 -27.51 -28.27
N SER A 28 -17.14 -28.76 -27.83
CA SER A 28 -17.16 -29.19 -26.44
C SER A 28 -15.87 -28.74 -25.74
N THR A 29 -16.03 -28.17 -24.54
CA THR A 29 -15.05 -28.15 -23.44
C THR A 29 -13.70 -27.46 -23.67
N ALA A 30 -13.69 -26.18 -24.11
CA ALA A 30 -12.49 -25.34 -24.05
C ALA A 30 -12.76 -23.91 -23.54
N SER A 31 -13.85 -23.70 -22.79
CA SER A 31 -14.25 -22.37 -22.29
C SER A 31 -14.14 -22.20 -20.77
N ALA A 32 -13.63 -23.19 -20.04
CA ALA A 32 -13.48 -23.10 -18.58
C ALA A 32 -12.02 -22.85 -18.14
N ASP A 33 -11.03 -23.22 -18.95
CA ASP A 33 -9.61 -23.14 -18.56
C ASP A 33 -8.87 -21.90 -19.10
N PHE A 34 -9.50 -21.07 -19.93
CA PHE A 34 -8.89 -19.83 -20.43
C PHE A 34 -9.28 -18.58 -19.62
N ALA A 35 -10.22 -18.71 -18.68
CA ALA A 35 -10.64 -17.64 -17.78
C ALA A 35 -9.77 -17.54 -16.52
N ALA A 36 -8.92 -18.54 -16.23
CA ALA A 36 -8.21 -18.66 -14.96
C ALA A 36 -6.78 -18.10 -14.94
N SER A 37 -6.39 -17.25 -15.89
CA SER A 37 -5.00 -16.74 -15.98
C SER A 37 -4.87 -15.20 -15.96
N CYS A 38 -5.94 -14.48 -15.63
CA CYS A 38 -5.91 -13.01 -15.47
C CYS A 38 -6.73 -12.59 -14.25
N GLU A 39 -6.61 -13.28 -13.12
CA GLU A 39 -7.38 -12.96 -11.91
C GLU A 39 -6.59 -11.94 -11.08
N GLY A 40 -6.79 -10.67 -11.43
CA GLY A 40 -6.60 -9.52 -10.57
C GLY A 40 -7.68 -8.53 -10.96
N ALA A 41 -8.49 -8.08 -9.99
CA ALA A 41 -9.41 -6.98 -10.27
C ALA A 41 -8.56 -5.77 -10.72
N PRO A 42 -9.02 -5.00 -11.73
CA PRO A 42 -8.27 -3.83 -12.17
C PRO A 42 -8.17 -2.84 -11.00
N ASP A 43 -7.02 -2.16 -10.90
CA ASP A 43 -6.84 -1.09 -9.93
C ASP A 43 -7.93 -0.03 -10.08
N PRO A 44 -8.43 0.54 -8.97
CA PRO A 44 -9.48 1.53 -9.02
C PRO A 44 -8.97 2.82 -9.67
N MET A 45 -9.73 3.37 -10.61
CA MET A 45 -9.42 4.63 -11.25
C MET A 45 -9.86 5.81 -10.35
N LEU A 46 -8.92 6.35 -9.57
CA LEU A 46 -9.17 7.40 -8.58
C LEU A 46 -8.51 8.71 -9.02
N GLU A 47 -9.29 9.64 -9.56
CA GLU A 47 -8.79 10.82 -10.29
C GLU A 47 -8.28 11.96 -9.39
N ASN A 48 -8.56 11.94 -8.09
CA ASN A 48 -8.16 13.00 -7.15
C ASN A 48 -8.25 12.53 -5.69
N GLY A 49 -7.75 13.35 -4.76
CA GLY A 49 -7.82 13.10 -3.32
C GLY A 49 -9.22 12.79 -2.79
N ALA A 50 -10.26 13.51 -3.25
CA ALA A 50 -11.63 13.24 -2.81
C ALA A 50 -12.15 11.86 -3.27
N ALA A 51 -11.75 11.40 -4.46
CA ALA A 51 -12.07 10.05 -4.91
C ALA A 51 -11.34 8.98 -4.07
N ILE A 52 -10.11 9.25 -3.65
CA ILE A 52 -9.34 8.38 -2.75
C ILE A 52 -9.99 8.32 -1.37
N GLU A 53 -10.35 9.46 -0.78
CA GLU A 53 -11.05 9.52 0.50
C GLU A 53 -12.38 8.75 0.46
N ALA A 54 -13.17 8.95 -0.61
CA ALA A 54 -14.42 8.23 -0.78
C ALA A 54 -14.21 6.71 -0.93
N PHE A 55 -13.13 6.29 -1.61
CA PHE A 55 -12.77 4.89 -1.73
C PHE A 55 -12.36 4.29 -0.38
N LEU A 56 -11.55 4.99 0.42
CA LEU A 56 -11.06 4.50 1.71
C LEU A 56 -12.10 4.57 2.83
N SER A 57 -13.15 5.38 2.67
CA SER A 57 -14.17 5.59 3.70
C SER A 57 -14.87 4.29 4.07
N GLY A 58 -14.87 3.98 5.38
CA GLY A 58 -15.43 2.75 5.94
C GLY A 58 -14.54 1.51 5.77
N LYS A 59 -13.37 1.61 5.11
CA LYS A 59 -12.44 0.50 4.95
C LYS A 59 -11.48 0.39 6.13
N THR A 60 -11.00 -0.82 6.35
CA THR A 60 -9.89 -1.11 7.25
C THR A 60 -8.69 -1.54 6.42
N LEU A 61 -7.53 -0.97 6.67
CA LEU A 61 -6.28 -1.33 6.01
C LEU A 61 -5.38 -2.05 7.02
N VAL A 62 -4.77 -3.18 6.65
CA VAL A 62 -4.01 -4.02 7.57
C VAL A 62 -2.64 -4.37 6.97
N MET A 63 -1.58 -4.11 7.72
CA MET A 63 -0.20 -4.49 7.40
C MET A 63 0.28 -5.55 8.41
N THR A 64 0.73 -6.71 7.93
CA THR A 64 1.17 -7.86 8.73
C THR A 64 2.22 -8.68 7.97
N GLY A 65 3.11 -9.39 8.67
CA GLY A 65 4.03 -10.34 8.03
C GLY A 65 4.89 -9.68 6.95
N ASP A 66 4.97 -10.30 5.76
CA ASP A 66 5.79 -9.81 4.63
C ASP A 66 5.37 -8.43 4.09
N ASP A 67 4.18 -7.95 4.46
CA ASP A 67 3.72 -6.61 4.11
C ASP A 67 4.38 -5.50 4.98
N ILE A 68 5.03 -5.89 6.10
CA ILE A 68 5.86 -5.02 6.94
C ILE A 68 7.28 -4.98 6.35
N PRO A 69 7.77 -3.82 5.89
CA PRO A 69 9.13 -3.72 5.37
C PRO A 69 10.17 -3.77 6.50
N GLU A 70 11.43 -4.03 6.16
CA GLU A 70 12.57 -4.00 7.10
C GLU A 70 12.87 -2.57 7.61
N TRP A 71 12.56 -1.54 6.81
CA TRP A 71 12.78 -0.13 7.14
C TRP A 71 11.46 0.67 7.21
N PRO A 72 10.50 0.28 8.07
CA PRO A 72 9.23 0.99 8.16
C PRO A 72 9.49 2.41 8.68
N LEU A 73 8.88 3.39 8.01
CA LEU A 73 9.14 4.81 8.24
C LEU A 73 10.60 5.25 8.05
N GLY A 74 11.41 4.46 7.34
CA GLY A 74 12.81 4.77 7.09
C GLY A 74 13.78 4.38 8.19
N PHE A 75 13.32 3.68 9.22
CA PHE A 75 14.15 3.20 10.33
C PHE A 75 14.17 1.68 10.37
N PHE A 76 15.34 1.10 10.64
CA PHE A 76 15.48 -0.35 10.78
C PHE A 76 14.57 -0.88 11.91
N GLU A 77 13.71 -1.84 11.61
CA GLU A 77 12.71 -2.34 12.57
C GLU A 77 13.34 -3.00 13.81
N GLY A 78 14.57 -3.53 13.69
CA GLY A 78 15.32 -4.13 14.79
C GLY A 78 16.08 -3.14 15.67
N ALA A 79 16.03 -1.84 15.37
CA ALA A 79 16.68 -0.81 16.19
C ALA A 79 15.76 -0.32 17.32
N ASN A 80 16.28 -0.29 18.54
CA ASN A 80 15.54 0.18 19.70
C ASN A 80 15.56 1.70 19.79
N PHE A 81 14.42 2.33 19.52
CA PHE A 81 14.21 3.78 19.69
C PHE A 81 13.39 4.10 20.95
N GLY A 82 13.22 3.14 21.86
CA GLY A 82 12.34 3.24 23.02
C GLY A 82 10.88 3.23 22.58
N ALA A 83 10.11 4.24 23.00
CA ALA A 83 8.68 4.36 22.67
C ALA A 83 8.41 4.60 21.17
N ALA A 84 9.42 4.96 20.38
CA ALA A 84 9.33 5.18 18.93
C ALA A 84 9.94 4.03 18.12
N THR A 85 10.01 2.83 18.71
CA THR A 85 10.53 1.63 18.04
C THR A 85 9.55 1.16 16.97
N GLN A 86 10.07 0.85 15.79
CA GLN A 86 9.27 0.51 14.60
C GLN A 86 9.18 -1.02 14.35
N CYS A 87 9.34 -1.80 15.41
CA CYS A 87 9.16 -3.25 15.39
C CYS A 87 7.65 -3.54 15.46
N TYR A 88 7.02 -3.76 14.32
CA TYR A 88 5.57 -4.00 14.22
C TYR A 88 5.26 -5.49 14.13
N SER A 89 4.25 -5.94 14.85
CA SER A 89 3.59 -7.23 14.60
C SER A 89 2.46 -7.05 13.59
N SER A 90 1.65 -6.01 13.77
CA SER A 90 0.64 -5.57 12.84
C SER A 90 0.34 -4.08 12.96
N VAL A 91 -0.09 -3.47 11.86
CA VAL A 91 -0.64 -2.11 11.88
C VAL A 91 -1.98 -2.12 11.16
N THR A 92 -3.00 -1.59 11.82
CA THR A 92 -4.34 -1.41 11.29
C THR A 92 -4.66 0.07 11.15
N ILE A 93 -5.16 0.50 10.00
CA ILE A 93 -5.63 1.86 9.75
C ILE A 93 -7.10 1.79 9.38
N ALA A 94 -7.97 2.34 10.22
CA ALA A 94 -9.39 2.47 9.92
C ALA A 94 -9.73 3.92 9.56
N PHE A 95 -10.52 4.14 8.50
CA PHE A 95 -10.99 5.47 8.12
C PHE A 95 -12.51 5.55 8.19
N ASP A 96 -13.04 6.39 9.07
CA ASP A 96 -14.49 6.57 9.25
C ASP A 96 -15.11 7.62 8.31
N GLY A 97 -14.32 8.15 7.38
CA GLY A 97 -14.70 9.27 6.50
C GLY A 97 -14.29 10.65 7.04
N THR A 98 -13.78 10.73 8.27
CA THR A 98 -13.30 11.98 8.88
C THR A 98 -11.97 11.84 9.61
N THR A 99 -11.69 10.67 10.17
CA THR A 99 -10.52 10.41 11.01
C THR A 99 -9.90 9.09 10.62
N PHE A 100 -8.58 9.09 10.39
CA PHE A 100 -7.81 7.86 10.31
C PHE A 100 -7.41 7.47 11.73
N THR A 101 -7.76 6.25 12.14
CA THR A 101 -7.31 5.67 13.41
C THR A 101 -6.30 4.59 13.11
N THR A 102 -5.05 4.87 13.46
CA THR A 102 -3.96 3.90 13.32
C THR A 102 -3.77 3.17 14.64
N THR A 103 -3.84 1.85 14.61
CA THR A 103 -3.55 0.95 15.72
C THR A 103 -2.33 0.12 15.36
N SER A 104 -1.27 0.23 16.16
CA SER A 104 -0.04 -0.54 15.99
C SER A 104 0.09 -1.55 17.12
N ASP A 105 0.11 -2.83 16.78
CA ASP A 105 0.60 -3.88 17.63
C ASP A 105 2.12 -3.96 17.45
N LEU A 106 2.85 -3.59 18.50
CA LEU A 106 4.31 -3.64 18.48
C LEU A 106 4.76 -5.09 18.70
N GLY A 107 5.68 -5.54 17.86
CA GLY A 107 6.39 -6.81 18.03
C GLY A 107 7.32 -6.77 19.24
N THR A 108 8.04 -7.86 19.46
CA THR A 108 9.03 -7.96 20.55
C THR A 108 10.42 -7.74 19.99
N LEU A 109 11.15 -6.75 20.52
CA LEU A 109 12.58 -6.62 20.21
C LEU A 109 13.39 -7.64 21.01
N VAL A 110 14.14 -8.46 20.29
CA VAL A 110 15.06 -9.46 20.84
C VAL A 110 16.49 -8.91 20.72
N ASP A 111 17.30 -9.11 21.77
CA ASP A 111 18.72 -8.72 21.83
C ASP A 111 19.02 -7.21 21.71
N ALA A 112 18.03 -6.34 21.94
CA ALA A 112 18.21 -4.88 21.98
C ALA A 112 17.66 -4.24 23.27
N PRO A 113 18.27 -4.49 24.44
CA PRO A 113 17.71 -4.10 25.73
C PRO A 113 17.70 -2.58 26.01
N ASN A 114 18.57 -1.79 25.37
CA ASN A 114 18.68 -0.35 25.60
C ASN A 114 18.37 0.44 24.33
N GLN A 115 17.97 1.70 24.49
CA GLN A 115 17.82 2.63 23.36
C GLN A 115 19.16 2.79 22.62
N GLY A 116 19.11 2.66 21.30
CA GLY A 116 20.26 2.66 20.41
C GLY A 116 20.86 1.27 20.13
N ASP A 117 20.45 0.24 20.87
CA ASP A 117 20.85 -1.14 20.57
C ASP A 117 20.14 -1.61 19.29
N VAL A 118 20.80 -2.51 18.56
CA VAL A 118 20.28 -3.14 17.35
C VAL A 118 20.18 -4.63 17.60
N GLY A 119 18.99 -5.18 17.37
CA GLY A 119 18.67 -6.58 17.56
C GLY A 119 17.79 -7.10 16.43
N THR A 120 16.91 -8.05 16.76
CA THR A 120 15.95 -8.62 15.82
C THR A 120 14.53 -8.27 16.26
N CYS A 121 13.69 -7.83 15.31
CA CYS A 121 12.26 -7.71 15.57
C CYS A 121 11.59 -9.08 15.44
N ASP A 122 10.88 -9.51 16.49
CA ASP A 122 9.95 -10.64 16.43
C ASP A 122 8.54 -10.08 16.14
N ASN A 123 8.16 -10.13 14.86
CA ASN A 123 6.84 -9.68 14.41
C ASN A 123 5.71 -10.66 14.80
N ALA A 124 6.01 -11.85 15.34
CA ALA A 124 4.99 -12.83 15.74
C ALA A 124 4.51 -12.64 17.19
N THR A 125 5.33 -12.05 18.05
CA THR A 125 5.02 -11.87 19.47
C THR A 125 4.69 -10.40 19.78
N VAL A 126 3.41 -10.11 20.01
CA VAL A 126 2.96 -8.76 20.40
C VAL A 126 3.45 -8.42 21.82
N SER A 127 4.17 -7.30 21.95
CA SER A 127 4.67 -6.79 23.23
C SER A 127 3.76 -5.71 23.83
N ASN A 128 3.18 -4.87 22.98
CA ASN A 128 2.32 -3.77 23.37
C ASN A 128 1.41 -3.34 22.21
N GLN A 129 0.31 -2.66 22.51
CA GLN A 129 -0.57 -2.05 21.51
C GLN A 129 -0.67 -0.56 21.77
N VAL A 130 -0.61 0.25 20.71
CA VAL A 130 -0.83 1.70 20.75
C VAL A 130 -1.81 2.10 19.67
N ALA A 131 -2.69 3.05 19.97
CA ALA A 131 -3.64 3.58 19.01
C ALA A 131 -3.58 5.11 19.01
N PHE A 132 -3.56 5.70 17.83
CA PHE A 132 -3.43 7.13 17.63
C PHE A 132 -4.36 7.59 16.50
N PRO A 133 -5.45 8.32 16.82
CA PRO A 133 -6.29 8.94 15.81
C PRO A 133 -5.61 10.19 15.24
N THR A 134 -5.83 10.45 13.96
CA THR A 134 -5.37 11.69 13.34
C THR A 134 -6.12 12.89 13.90
N THR A 135 -5.41 14.00 14.07
CA THR A 135 -5.99 15.33 14.31
C THR A 135 -6.25 16.10 13.02
N GLY A 136 -5.69 15.62 11.91
CA GLY A 136 -5.86 16.17 10.57
C GLY A 136 -5.17 15.27 9.54
N TYR A 137 -5.58 15.38 8.28
CA TYR A 137 -4.91 14.71 7.18
C TYR A 137 -5.02 15.53 5.90
N ALA A 138 -4.16 15.24 4.92
CA ALA A 138 -4.26 15.75 3.56
C ALA A 138 -3.87 14.66 2.56
N ILE A 139 -4.59 14.61 1.44
CA ILE A 139 -4.38 13.68 0.32
C ILE A 139 -4.39 14.52 -0.95
N ASP A 140 -3.33 14.45 -1.75
CA ASP A 140 -3.22 15.15 -3.04
C ASP A 140 -2.63 14.26 -4.13
N GLY A 141 -3.23 14.24 -5.32
CA GLY A 141 -2.85 13.34 -6.42
C GLY A 141 -3.93 12.33 -6.81
N THR A 142 -3.54 11.22 -7.42
CA THR A 142 -4.43 10.20 -8.01
C THR A 142 -4.16 8.82 -7.42
N GLY A 143 -5.01 7.83 -7.72
CA GLY A 143 -4.85 6.45 -7.24
C GLY A 143 -3.50 5.80 -7.64
N GLU A 144 -2.89 6.23 -8.76
CA GLU A 144 -1.59 5.74 -9.21
C GLU A 144 -0.44 6.25 -8.34
N CYS A 145 -0.55 7.50 -7.86
CA CYS A 145 0.36 8.09 -6.88
C CYS A 145 -0.30 9.33 -6.26
N PHE A 146 -0.35 9.38 -4.93
CA PHE A 146 -0.78 10.55 -4.18
C PHE A 146 0.13 10.83 -2.98
N ASP A 147 0.37 12.10 -2.71
CA ASP A 147 1.04 12.56 -1.50
C ASP A 147 0.05 12.53 -0.34
N VAL A 148 0.53 12.06 0.81
CA VAL A 148 -0.25 11.94 2.04
C VAL A 148 0.43 12.67 3.18
N ARG A 149 -0.38 13.28 4.03
CA ARG A 149 0.03 13.84 5.32
C ARG A 149 -0.95 13.39 6.39
N PHE A 150 -0.46 12.71 7.42
CA PHE A 150 -1.24 12.33 8.60
C PHE A 150 -0.72 13.06 9.82
N GLU A 151 -1.56 13.88 10.44
CA GLU A 151 -1.21 14.63 11.64
C GLU A 151 -1.78 13.91 12.86
N TYR A 152 -0.94 13.67 13.87
CA TYR A 152 -1.31 13.03 15.12
C TYR A 152 -0.95 13.94 16.30
N ALA A 153 -1.43 13.60 17.49
CA ALA A 153 -1.01 14.29 18.70
C ALA A 153 0.49 14.05 18.97
N GLY A 154 1.33 15.05 18.65
CA GLY A 154 2.76 15.06 18.95
C GLY A 154 3.70 14.67 17.80
N PHE A 155 3.17 14.21 16.67
CA PHE A 155 3.98 13.91 15.48
C PHE A 155 3.16 14.00 14.19
N THR A 156 3.84 14.04 13.06
CA THR A 156 3.24 14.04 11.72
C THR A 156 3.99 13.05 10.85
N GLN A 157 3.24 12.29 10.05
CA GLN A 157 3.79 11.44 9.01
C GLN A 157 3.42 12.00 7.65
N THR A 158 4.32 11.85 6.69
CA THR A 158 4.20 12.35 5.33
C THR A 158 4.88 11.39 4.37
N GLY A 159 4.41 11.33 3.15
CA GLY A 159 5.04 10.53 2.10
C GLY A 159 4.13 10.40 0.91
N ARG A 160 4.29 9.30 0.18
CA ARG A 160 3.52 8.95 -1.01
C ARG A 160 2.82 7.62 -0.84
N ALA A 161 1.72 7.44 -1.55
CA ALA A 161 0.96 6.21 -1.56
C ALA A 161 0.35 5.93 -2.95
N ARG A 162 -0.07 4.68 -3.16
CA ARG A 162 -0.86 4.25 -4.31
C ARG A 162 -1.94 3.27 -3.87
N VAL A 163 -3.06 3.27 -4.57
CA VAL A 163 -4.15 2.32 -4.36
C VAL A 163 -4.12 1.27 -5.44
N THR A 164 -4.07 0.01 -5.05
CA THR A 164 -4.31 -1.13 -5.93
C THR A 164 -5.70 -1.73 -5.65
N ALA A 165 -6.09 -2.74 -6.41
CA ALA A 165 -7.35 -3.44 -6.16
C ALA A 165 -7.46 -4.07 -4.76
N GLU A 166 -6.32 -4.45 -4.16
CA GLU A 166 -6.29 -5.23 -2.91
C GLU A 166 -5.58 -4.52 -1.76
N ALA A 167 -4.86 -3.43 -2.03
CA ALA A 167 -4.00 -2.80 -1.05
C ALA A 167 -3.88 -1.29 -1.24
N VAL A 168 -3.45 -0.63 -0.19
CA VAL A 168 -2.84 0.69 -0.26
C VAL A 168 -1.38 0.52 0.10
N GLU A 169 -0.50 0.79 -0.86
CA GLU A 169 0.94 0.76 -0.62
C GLU A 169 1.38 2.17 -0.27
N MET A 170 2.02 2.33 0.89
CA MET A 170 2.44 3.62 1.41
C MET A 170 3.93 3.63 1.70
N GLU A 171 4.56 4.77 1.43
CA GLU A 171 5.92 5.04 1.80
C GLU A 171 5.94 6.29 2.68
N LEU A 172 5.57 6.09 3.94
CA LEU A 172 5.45 7.14 4.96
C LEU A 172 6.77 7.35 5.69
N TYR A 173 7.01 8.57 6.16
CA TYR A 173 8.13 8.96 7.02
C TYR A 173 7.67 10.03 8.02
N PHE A 174 8.42 10.28 9.10
CA PHE A 174 8.12 11.43 9.95
C PHE A 174 8.41 12.75 9.22
N LEU A 175 7.61 13.77 9.49
CA LEU A 175 7.75 15.10 8.91
C LEU A 175 9.18 15.64 9.12
N ASP A 176 9.70 16.28 8.07
CA ASP A 176 11.05 16.87 8.00
C ASP A 176 12.21 15.86 8.15
N GLN A 177 11.94 14.56 8.16
CA GLN A 177 12.99 13.54 8.21
C GLN A 177 13.34 12.93 6.85
N ALA A 178 12.44 12.99 5.86
CA ALA A 178 12.67 12.41 4.55
C ALA A 178 12.63 13.43 3.40
N THR A 179 13.50 13.23 2.42
CA THR A 179 13.46 13.92 1.11
C THR A 179 13.36 12.88 0.00
N GLY A 180 12.83 13.26 -1.17
CA GLY A 180 12.65 12.32 -2.29
C GLY A 180 11.48 11.35 -2.11
N ALA A 181 10.61 11.59 -1.11
CA ALA A 181 9.52 10.72 -0.70
C ALA A 181 8.14 11.19 -1.19
N THR A 182 8.09 12.12 -2.15
CA THR A 182 6.83 12.61 -2.75
C THR A 182 6.57 11.94 -4.10
N CYS A 183 5.33 12.04 -4.59
CA CYS A 183 4.96 11.62 -5.95
C CYS A 183 5.65 12.44 -7.04
N ALA A 184 6.09 13.67 -6.73
CA ALA A 184 6.89 14.47 -7.67
C ALA A 184 8.32 13.91 -7.86
N ASP A 185 8.83 13.18 -6.87
CA ASP A 185 10.16 12.57 -6.90
C ASP A 185 10.16 11.14 -7.47
N GLY A 186 8.98 10.50 -7.56
CA GLY A 186 8.81 9.17 -8.16
C GLY A 186 7.59 8.43 -7.65
N ALA A 187 7.30 7.28 -8.27
CA ALA A 187 6.26 6.36 -7.80
C ALA A 187 6.64 5.76 -6.43
N VAL A 188 5.66 5.20 -5.72
CA VAL A 188 5.88 4.44 -4.47
C VAL A 188 6.99 3.39 -4.66
N GLY A 189 7.98 3.36 -3.76
CA GLY A 189 9.12 2.46 -3.85
C GLY A 189 10.23 2.89 -4.81
N SER A 190 10.16 4.10 -5.39
CA SER A 190 11.26 4.65 -6.20
C SER A 190 12.49 4.92 -5.34
N ALA A 191 13.67 4.61 -5.89
CA ALA A 191 14.94 4.93 -5.25
C ALA A 191 15.14 6.45 -5.10
N GLY A 192 16.09 6.83 -4.24
CA GLY A 192 16.49 8.24 -4.05
C GLY A 192 15.91 8.90 -2.80
N VAL A 193 15.15 8.16 -1.99
CA VAL A 193 14.73 8.65 -0.67
C VAL A 193 15.94 8.74 0.25
N GLN A 194 16.05 9.88 0.93
CA GLN A 194 17.01 10.07 2.01
C GLN A 194 16.27 10.30 3.32
N VAL A 195 16.72 9.63 4.39
CA VAL A 195 16.20 9.78 5.75
C VAL A 195 17.30 10.40 6.61
N ASN A 196 17.03 11.56 7.20
CA ASN A 196 17.99 12.38 7.95
C ASN A 196 19.29 12.66 7.17
N GLY A 197 19.17 12.87 5.84
CA GLY A 197 20.29 13.14 4.94
C GLY A 197 21.15 11.94 4.58
N MET A 198 20.72 10.72 4.92
CA MET A 198 21.36 9.46 4.52
C MET A 198 20.46 8.71 3.56
N ASP A 199 21.05 8.02 2.58
CA ASP A 199 20.27 7.16 1.68
C ASP A 199 19.55 6.07 2.48
N LEU A 200 18.30 5.79 2.11
CA LEU A 200 17.49 4.74 2.74
C LEU A 200 18.20 3.38 2.65
N GLY A 201 18.29 2.68 3.79
CA GLY A 201 19.06 1.44 3.92
C GLY A 201 18.43 0.20 3.28
N GLY A 202 17.16 0.26 2.87
CA GLY A 202 16.43 -0.88 2.32
C GLY A 202 15.02 -0.54 1.84
N ASN A 203 14.13 -1.53 1.82
CA ASN A 203 12.72 -1.30 1.48
C ASN A 203 11.99 -0.60 2.63
N SER A 204 11.21 0.44 2.34
CA SER A 204 10.33 1.14 3.29
C SER A 204 8.85 1.13 2.91
N VAL A 205 8.51 0.46 1.80
CA VAL A 205 7.12 0.37 1.32
C VAL A 205 6.31 -0.51 2.28
N GLN A 206 5.34 0.12 2.92
CA GLN A 206 4.36 -0.48 3.81
C GLN A 206 3.14 -0.89 2.99
N VAL A 207 2.83 -2.18 2.94
CA VAL A 207 1.68 -2.69 2.17
C VAL A 207 0.50 -2.87 3.13
N TYR A 208 -0.56 -2.09 2.97
CA TYR A 208 -1.76 -2.26 3.77
C TYR A 208 -2.86 -2.93 2.95
N ARG A 209 -3.15 -4.19 3.24
CA ARG A 209 -4.25 -4.94 2.61
C ARG A 209 -5.59 -4.37 3.02
N ILE A 210 -6.50 -4.25 2.05
CA ILE A 210 -7.87 -3.78 2.29
C ILE A 210 -8.67 -4.93 2.89
N ALA A 211 -9.08 -4.78 4.15
CA ALA A 211 -10.02 -5.64 4.83
C ALA A 211 -11.42 -4.99 4.79
N GLU A 212 -12.41 -5.73 4.28
CA GLU A 212 -13.83 -5.34 4.29
C GLU A 212 -14.51 -5.62 5.63
#